data_AF-A0A437ME34-F1
#
_entry.id   AF-A0A437ME34-F1
#
_cell.length_a   1.000
_cell.length_b   1.000
_cell.length_c   1.000
_cell.angle_alpha   90.00
_cell.angle_beta   90.00
_cell.angle_gamma   90.00
#
_symmetry.space_group_name_H-M   'P 1'
#
loop_
_entity.id
_entity.type
_entity.pdbx_description
1 polymer ?
#
loop_
_entity_poly.entity_id
_entity_poly.type
_entity_poly.pdbx_seq_one_letter_code
_entity_poly.pdbx_strand_id
1 'polypeptide(L)'
;MWCRATCRRPRRWPMAGNTKARSMEISLPPGYLARLRRHPALTGFTPARPAWHPLELVSFNGRSAQVSRGGLQLTYLEGRVPAEGRAVPLLRVRLEGEGATELGARLAETIPALPAFWSLEQEADVLAGFALPDAPSIAEETSLPHALAAALRGGLSLLLHHAPSCRPDAPAHGVHQTRVATRRMRSIIRLMRGGLPDPGLPERFEQGLKELAAALGPARDWDVFTGGIGAQLAEAMPGEKRLRPLLRRAETTRREAYAALMPHLAGPGFRALIWQGVALIDALEALPRADDLHAFAIEVLTRRHKRLRRAGKDIEALPPDELHALRLLAKRLRYAAELLAPLWSGQAAKRYIRRLSRLQDALGLANDASVAAGLVRSLGARGWAGGAAEGFALARGAGSRDLALETWARWRKTKRFWPEPG
;
A
#
# COMPACT_ATOMS: atom_id res chain seq x y z
N MET A 1 27.25 14.70 -21.07
CA MET A 1 26.56 15.08 -22.32
C MET A 1 25.10 14.72 -22.16
N TRP A 2 24.27 15.73 -21.87
CA TRP A 2 22.86 15.58 -21.50
C TRP A 2 22.01 15.35 -22.75
N CYS A 3 21.27 14.24 -22.83
CA CYS A 3 20.26 14.04 -23.87
C CYS A 3 18.85 14.09 -23.27
N ARG A 4 18.27 15.30 -23.37
CA ARG A 4 16.85 15.70 -23.37
C ARG A 4 15.85 14.67 -22.83
N ALA A 5 15.48 14.87 -21.57
CA ALA A 5 14.16 14.51 -21.04
C ALA A 5 13.09 15.24 -21.88
N THR A 6 12.48 14.52 -22.82
CA THR A 6 11.28 15.00 -23.50
C THR A 6 10.14 14.93 -22.50
N CYS A 7 9.61 16.11 -22.20
CA CYS A 7 8.44 16.34 -21.36
C CYS A 7 7.23 15.61 -21.97
N ARG A 8 7.01 14.34 -21.61
CA ARG A 8 5.74 13.65 -21.88
C ARG A 8 4.76 14.05 -20.78
N ARG A 9 3.67 14.71 -21.18
CA ARG A 9 2.50 14.99 -20.33
C ARG A 9 2.08 13.72 -19.57
N PRO A 10 1.51 13.82 -18.35
CA PRO A 10 0.88 12.67 -17.70
C PRO A 10 -0.19 12.12 -18.64
N ARG A 11 0.06 10.92 -19.19
CA ARG A 11 -0.88 10.25 -20.06
C ARG A 11 -1.99 9.72 -19.18
N ARG A 12 -3.21 10.20 -19.46
CA ARG A 12 -4.43 9.84 -18.74
C ARG A 12 -4.55 8.33 -18.60
N TRP A 13 -5.01 7.91 -17.43
CA TRP A 13 -5.66 6.62 -17.24
C TRP A 13 -6.63 6.37 -18.41
N PRO A 14 -6.75 5.15 -18.95
CA PRO A 14 -7.89 4.83 -19.81
C PRO A 14 -9.15 4.86 -18.93
N MET A 15 -9.66 6.06 -18.66
CA MET A 15 -11.02 6.29 -18.23
C MET A 15 -11.85 5.98 -19.46
N ALA A 16 -12.34 4.75 -19.54
CA ALA A 16 -13.46 4.41 -20.41
C ALA A 16 -14.68 5.18 -19.89
N GLY A 17 -14.79 6.43 -20.34
CA GLY A 17 -16.03 7.18 -20.27
C GLY A 17 -17.04 6.53 -21.22
N ASN A 18 -18.19 6.24 -20.64
CA ASN A 18 -19.48 5.98 -21.29
C ASN A 18 -19.74 4.54 -21.79
N THR A 19 -20.59 3.84 -21.01
CA THR A 19 -21.45 2.70 -21.38
C THR A 19 -20.87 1.61 -22.28
N LYS A 20 -20.58 0.43 -21.68
CA LYS A 20 -20.58 -0.95 -22.24
C LYS A 20 -19.27 -1.71 -21.93
N ALA A 21 -19.40 -2.77 -21.12
CA ALA A 21 -18.39 -3.75 -20.64
C ALA A 21 -17.37 -3.26 -19.59
N ARG A 22 -17.42 -3.85 -18.38
CA ARG A 22 -16.32 -3.78 -17.40
C ARG A 22 -15.10 -4.47 -18.01
N SER A 23 -13.97 -3.78 -18.08
CA SER A 23 -12.70 -4.32 -18.58
C SER A 23 -11.67 -4.35 -17.46
N MET A 24 -10.96 -5.46 -17.33
CA MET A 24 -9.83 -5.59 -16.40
C MET A 24 -8.73 -6.44 -16.99
N GLU A 25 -7.52 -6.28 -16.46
CA GLU A 25 -6.40 -7.13 -16.80
C GLU A 25 -5.96 -7.95 -15.60
N ILE A 26 -5.51 -9.17 -15.85
CA ILE A 26 -4.94 -10.09 -14.88
C ILE A 26 -3.52 -10.41 -15.34
N SER A 27 -2.58 -10.34 -14.40
CA SER A 27 -1.22 -10.83 -14.57
C SER A 27 -1.08 -12.22 -13.95
N LEU A 28 -0.34 -13.09 -14.65
CA LEU A 28 0.06 -14.40 -14.18
C LEU A 28 1.57 -14.56 -14.33
N PRO A 29 2.21 -15.41 -13.50
CA PRO A 29 3.60 -15.77 -13.70
C PRO A 29 3.81 -16.40 -15.09
N PRO A 30 4.97 -16.17 -15.72
CA PRO A 30 5.35 -16.85 -16.94
C PRO A 30 5.21 -18.38 -16.79
N GLY A 31 4.76 -19.06 -17.85
CA GLY A 31 4.55 -20.52 -17.86
C GLY A 31 3.17 -20.99 -17.38
N TYR A 32 2.32 -20.10 -16.84
CA TYR A 32 0.97 -20.49 -16.41
C TYR A 32 -0.06 -20.63 -17.54
N LEU A 33 0.28 -20.31 -18.79
CA LEU A 33 -0.66 -20.32 -19.92
C LEU A 33 -1.35 -21.69 -20.09
N ALA A 34 -0.60 -22.78 -19.98
CA ALA A 34 -1.15 -24.13 -20.15
C ALA A 34 -2.09 -24.54 -19.01
N ARG A 35 -1.86 -24.03 -17.79
CA ARG A 35 -2.71 -24.27 -16.62
C ARG A 35 -3.95 -23.39 -16.65
N LEU A 36 -3.79 -22.12 -17.02
CA LEU A 36 -4.88 -21.17 -17.26
C LEU A 36 -5.88 -21.73 -18.29
N ARG A 37 -5.39 -22.17 -19.46
CA ARG A 37 -6.25 -22.72 -20.53
C ARG A 37 -7.03 -23.98 -20.14
N ARG A 38 -6.54 -24.73 -19.14
CA ARG A 38 -7.18 -25.94 -18.61
C ARG A 38 -8.01 -25.67 -17.35
N HIS A 39 -8.11 -24.41 -16.92
CA HIS A 39 -8.82 -24.08 -15.70
C HIS A 39 -10.32 -24.35 -15.84
N PRO A 40 -10.98 -25.01 -14.88
CA PRO A 40 -12.42 -25.34 -14.97
C PRO A 40 -13.33 -24.12 -15.16
N ALA A 41 -12.98 -22.97 -14.58
CA ALA A 41 -13.70 -21.72 -14.80
C ALA A 41 -13.71 -21.23 -16.26
N LEU A 42 -12.85 -21.80 -17.12
CA LEU A 42 -12.79 -21.51 -18.56
C LEU A 42 -13.43 -22.61 -19.43
N THR A 43 -14.04 -23.64 -18.84
CA THR A 43 -14.69 -24.75 -19.57
C THR A 43 -15.86 -24.22 -20.41
N GLY A 44 -15.57 -23.86 -21.67
CA GLY A 44 -16.50 -23.34 -22.67
C GLY A 44 -16.09 -22.01 -23.30
N PHE A 45 -14.96 -21.42 -22.91
CA PHE A 45 -14.26 -20.46 -23.77
C PHE A 45 -13.55 -21.25 -24.89
N THR A 46 -14.22 -21.41 -26.03
CA THR A 46 -13.66 -22.02 -27.25
C THR A 46 -12.79 -21.02 -28.01
N PRO A 47 -11.66 -21.43 -28.64
CA PRO A 47 -11.23 -22.81 -28.92
C PRO A 47 -10.18 -23.37 -27.93
N ALA A 48 -10.07 -24.69 -27.87
CA ALA A 48 -9.05 -25.39 -27.07
C ALA A 48 -7.61 -24.97 -27.45
N ARG A 49 -7.38 -24.54 -28.70
CA ARG A 49 -6.16 -23.88 -29.19
C ARG A 49 -6.54 -22.51 -29.75
N PRO A 50 -6.33 -21.42 -29.02
CA PRO A 50 -6.70 -20.10 -29.50
C PRO A 50 -5.77 -19.70 -30.65
N ALA A 51 -6.30 -18.99 -31.65
CA ALA A 51 -5.53 -18.52 -32.80
C ALA A 51 -4.59 -17.39 -32.35
N TRP A 52 -3.29 -17.67 -32.33
CA TRP A 52 -2.28 -16.71 -31.91
C TRP A 52 -1.84 -15.83 -33.07
N HIS A 53 -1.81 -14.53 -32.82
CA HIS A 53 -1.34 -13.53 -33.76
C HIS A 53 -0.12 -12.83 -33.16
N PRO A 54 0.95 -12.56 -33.94
CA PRO A 54 2.03 -11.70 -33.52
C PRO A 54 1.47 -10.34 -33.05
N LEU A 55 2.01 -9.82 -31.95
CA LEU A 55 1.65 -8.53 -31.41
C LEU A 55 2.92 -7.79 -31.00
N GLU A 56 3.24 -6.74 -31.75
CA GLU A 56 4.33 -5.83 -31.47
C GLU A 56 3.76 -4.45 -31.11
N LEU A 57 4.03 -4.05 -29.87
CA LEU A 57 3.73 -2.75 -29.31
C LEU A 57 5.06 -2.15 -28.82
N VAL A 58 5.12 -0.81 -28.73
CA VAL A 58 6.31 -0.09 -28.24
C VAL A 58 6.86 -0.66 -26.92
N SER A 59 5.96 -1.11 -26.05
CA SER A 59 6.29 -1.63 -24.71
C SER A 59 5.97 -3.13 -24.53
N PHE A 60 5.73 -3.88 -25.62
CA PHE A 60 5.45 -5.32 -25.55
C PHE A 60 5.74 -6.00 -26.89
N ASN A 61 6.52 -7.07 -26.87
CA ASN A 61 6.69 -7.95 -28.03
C ASN A 61 6.22 -9.36 -27.66
N GLY A 62 5.27 -9.90 -28.40
CA GLY A 62 4.82 -11.27 -28.21
C GLY A 62 3.69 -11.66 -29.14
N ARG A 63 2.70 -12.34 -28.57
CA ARG A 63 1.53 -12.83 -29.28
C ARG A 63 0.27 -12.59 -28.49
N SER A 64 -0.84 -12.41 -29.19
CA SER A 64 -2.16 -12.33 -28.61
C SER A 64 -3.09 -13.40 -29.15
N ALA A 65 -4.07 -13.79 -28.36
CA ALA A 65 -5.17 -14.60 -28.83
C ALA A 65 -6.44 -14.22 -28.10
N GLN A 66 -7.58 -14.30 -28.78
CA GLN A 66 -8.86 -13.84 -28.25
C GLN A 66 -9.87 -14.98 -28.29
N VAL A 67 -10.65 -15.12 -27.22
CA VAL A 67 -11.77 -16.05 -27.10
C VAL A 67 -12.94 -15.36 -26.42
N SER A 68 -14.16 -15.67 -26.85
CA SER A 68 -15.37 -15.04 -26.29
C SER A 68 -16.42 -16.09 -25.97
N ARG A 69 -17.19 -15.86 -24.90
CA ARG A 69 -18.33 -16.69 -24.48
C ARG A 69 -19.30 -15.87 -23.64
N GLY A 70 -20.59 -15.92 -23.97
CA GLY A 70 -21.65 -15.41 -23.10
C GLY A 70 -21.48 -13.93 -22.71
N GLY A 71 -21.05 -13.08 -23.64
CA GLY A 71 -20.79 -11.66 -23.39
C GLY A 71 -19.46 -11.34 -22.71
N LEU A 72 -18.69 -12.35 -22.29
CA LEU A 72 -17.31 -12.21 -21.81
C LEU A 72 -16.32 -12.46 -22.94
N GLN A 73 -15.33 -11.58 -23.05
CA GLN A 73 -14.21 -11.66 -23.97
C GLN A 73 -12.90 -11.75 -23.18
N LEU A 74 -12.05 -12.70 -23.58
CA LEU A 74 -10.74 -12.96 -23.00
C LEU A 74 -9.69 -12.73 -24.07
N THR A 75 -8.76 -11.81 -23.81
CA THR A 75 -7.59 -11.60 -24.67
C THR A 75 -6.34 -12.00 -23.92
N TYR A 76 -5.72 -13.09 -24.34
CA TYR A 76 -4.43 -13.54 -23.85
C TYR A 76 -3.32 -12.70 -24.49
N LEU A 77 -2.34 -12.31 -23.68
CA LEU A 77 -1.12 -11.63 -24.09
C LEU A 77 0.06 -12.42 -23.51
N GLU A 78 0.84 -13.07 -24.36
CA GLU A 78 2.04 -13.81 -23.95
C GLU A 78 3.24 -13.26 -24.70
N GLY A 79 4.23 -12.78 -23.97
CA GLY A 79 5.36 -12.11 -24.60
C GLY A 79 6.37 -11.59 -23.61
N ARG A 80 7.02 -10.49 -23.98
CA ARG A 80 8.03 -9.83 -23.17
C ARG A 80 7.82 -8.33 -23.17
N VAL A 81 8.11 -7.73 -22.02
CA VAL A 81 8.12 -6.27 -21.82
C VAL A 81 9.58 -5.82 -21.73
N PRO A 82 9.97 -4.74 -22.43
CA PRO A 82 11.33 -4.21 -22.32
C PRO A 82 11.57 -3.63 -20.92
N ALA A 83 12.76 -3.89 -20.39
CA ALA A 83 13.26 -3.37 -19.13
C ALA A 83 14.75 -3.04 -19.31
N GLU A 84 15.34 -2.23 -18.42
CA GLU A 84 16.73 -1.77 -18.57
C GLU A 84 17.71 -2.94 -18.79
N GLY A 85 18.25 -3.04 -20.02
CA GLY A 85 19.17 -4.10 -20.45
C GLY A 85 18.58 -5.52 -20.55
N ARG A 86 17.27 -5.72 -20.41
CA ARG A 86 16.65 -7.07 -20.44
C ARG A 86 15.20 -7.06 -20.94
N ALA A 87 14.68 -8.22 -21.32
CA ALA A 87 13.28 -8.42 -21.69
C ALA A 87 12.59 -9.35 -20.68
N VAL A 88 11.60 -8.84 -19.96
CA VAL A 88 10.90 -9.56 -18.87
C VAL A 88 9.72 -10.34 -19.45
N PRO A 89 9.66 -11.67 -19.29
CA PRO A 89 8.51 -12.45 -19.74
C PRO A 89 7.23 -12.04 -19.00
N LEU A 90 6.13 -11.95 -19.74
CA LEU A 90 4.82 -11.53 -19.25
C LEU A 90 3.73 -12.46 -19.80
N LEU A 91 2.80 -12.82 -18.92
CA LEU A 91 1.51 -13.40 -19.29
C LEU A 91 0.40 -12.54 -18.69
N ARG A 92 -0.36 -11.87 -19.55
CA ARG A 92 -1.56 -11.11 -19.17
C ARG A 92 -2.80 -11.68 -19.83
N VAL A 93 -3.93 -11.48 -19.17
CA VAL A 93 -5.27 -11.79 -19.70
C VAL A 93 -6.13 -10.56 -19.48
N ARG A 94 -6.63 -9.99 -20.57
CA ARG A 94 -7.68 -8.97 -20.49
C ARG A 94 -9.04 -9.66 -20.47
N LEU A 95 -9.87 -9.31 -19.51
CA LEU A 95 -11.25 -9.75 -19.35
C LEU A 95 -12.18 -8.58 -19.63
N GLU A 96 -13.10 -8.73 -20.57
CA GLU A 96 -14.05 -7.70 -20.98
C GLU A 96 -15.46 -8.28 -20.93
N GLY A 97 -16.38 -7.63 -20.20
CA GLY A 97 -17.78 -8.06 -20.11
C GLY A 97 -18.29 -8.14 -18.68
N GLU A 98 -19.57 -8.47 -18.54
CA GLU A 98 -20.19 -8.74 -17.24
C GLU A 98 -19.62 -10.02 -16.64
N GLY A 99 -19.30 -10.03 -15.34
CA GLY A 99 -18.70 -11.21 -14.69
C GLY A 99 -17.16 -11.28 -14.75
N ALA A 100 -16.49 -10.26 -15.31
CA ALA A 100 -15.02 -10.25 -15.47
C ALA A 100 -14.29 -10.36 -14.12
N THR A 101 -14.75 -9.60 -13.12
CA THR A 101 -14.20 -9.60 -11.75
C THR A 101 -14.38 -10.93 -11.06
N GLU A 102 -15.57 -11.52 -11.17
CA GLU A 102 -15.93 -12.81 -10.62
C GLU A 102 -15.12 -13.92 -11.27
N LEU A 103 -14.90 -13.86 -12.59
CA LEU A 103 -14.03 -14.79 -13.29
C LEU A 103 -12.58 -14.68 -12.81
N GLY A 104 -12.05 -13.45 -12.69
CA GLY A 104 -10.72 -13.22 -12.18
C GLY A 104 -10.51 -13.75 -10.76
N ALA A 105 -11.47 -13.51 -9.87
CA ALA A 105 -11.47 -14.05 -8.51
C ALA A 105 -11.50 -15.59 -8.51
N ARG A 106 -12.38 -16.22 -9.32
CA ARG A 106 -12.43 -17.70 -9.46
C ARG A 106 -11.13 -18.29 -9.99
N LEU A 107 -10.46 -17.62 -10.94
CA LEU A 107 -9.14 -18.06 -11.40
C LEU A 107 -8.12 -18.01 -10.26
N ALA A 108 -8.15 -16.96 -9.44
CA ALA A 108 -7.20 -16.75 -8.35
C ALA A 108 -7.26 -17.80 -7.23
N GLU A 109 -8.36 -18.55 -7.14
CA GLU A 109 -8.50 -19.66 -6.19
C GLU A 109 -7.43 -20.73 -6.42
N THR A 110 -7.19 -21.13 -7.68
CA THR A 110 -6.30 -22.26 -7.99
C THR A 110 -5.03 -21.89 -8.76
N ILE A 111 -4.99 -20.69 -9.37
CA ILE A 111 -3.80 -20.17 -10.06
C ILE A 111 -3.42 -18.79 -9.50
N PRO A 112 -2.13 -18.37 -9.60
CA PRO A 112 -1.65 -17.09 -9.10
C PRO A 112 -2.05 -15.92 -10.01
N ALA A 113 -3.35 -15.78 -10.25
CA ALA A 113 -3.96 -14.67 -10.98
C ALA A 113 -4.13 -13.45 -10.06
N LEU A 114 -3.50 -12.33 -10.42
CA LEU A 114 -3.61 -11.05 -9.72
C LEU A 114 -4.06 -9.98 -10.70
N PRO A 115 -4.90 -9.01 -10.30
CA PRO A 115 -5.26 -7.89 -11.17
C PRO A 115 -4.02 -7.07 -11.55
N ALA A 116 -3.98 -6.61 -12.79
CA ALA A 116 -2.99 -5.69 -13.31
C ALA A 116 -3.59 -4.29 -13.38
N PHE A 117 -3.13 -3.38 -12.52
CA PHE A 117 -3.63 -2.01 -12.49
C PHE A 117 -2.86 -1.04 -13.39
N TRP A 118 -1.68 -1.43 -13.86
CA TRP A 118 -0.85 -0.63 -14.75
C TRP A 118 -0.97 -1.11 -16.18
N SER A 119 -0.95 -0.19 -17.13
CA SER A 119 -0.83 -0.54 -18.54
C SER A 119 0.49 -1.26 -18.82
N LEU A 120 0.62 -1.89 -19.99
CA LEU A 120 1.89 -2.49 -20.43
C LEU A 120 3.02 -1.44 -20.51
N GLU A 121 2.71 -0.22 -20.96
CA GLU A 121 3.67 0.90 -21.01
C GLU A 121 4.14 1.28 -19.60
N GLN A 122 3.21 1.44 -18.66
CA GLN A 122 3.54 1.76 -17.26
C GLN A 122 4.32 0.64 -16.57
N GLU A 123 3.98 -0.62 -16.82
CA GLU A 123 4.75 -1.75 -16.29
C GLU A 123 6.17 -1.79 -16.87
N ALA A 124 6.32 -1.53 -18.18
CA ALA A 124 7.64 -1.41 -18.81
C ALA A 124 8.49 -0.30 -18.18
N ASP A 125 7.90 0.88 -17.97
CA ASP A 125 8.58 2.01 -17.35
C ASP A 125 9.06 1.65 -15.93
N VAL A 126 8.18 1.06 -15.11
CA VAL A 126 8.55 0.64 -13.75
C VAL A 126 9.65 -0.44 -13.77
N LEU A 127 9.57 -1.40 -14.69
CA LEU A 127 10.61 -2.44 -14.85
C LEU A 127 11.93 -1.87 -15.36
N ALA A 128 11.91 -0.76 -16.09
CA ALA A 128 13.07 -0.01 -16.56
C ALA A 128 13.60 1.00 -15.52
N GLY A 129 13.10 0.97 -14.28
CA GLY A 129 13.61 1.81 -13.19
C GLY A 129 13.06 3.23 -13.18
N PHE A 130 12.08 3.55 -14.03
CA PHE A 130 11.39 4.84 -13.95
C PHE A 130 10.53 4.92 -12.68
N ALA A 131 10.19 6.16 -12.31
CA ALA A 131 9.33 6.42 -11.17
C ALA A 131 7.97 5.72 -11.33
N LEU A 132 7.41 5.28 -10.21
CA LEU A 132 6.07 4.69 -10.20
C LEU A 132 5.05 5.67 -10.81
N PRO A 133 4.08 5.17 -11.59
CA PRO A 133 2.97 5.98 -12.04
C PRO A 133 2.26 6.59 -10.83
N ASP A 134 1.88 7.86 -10.96
CA ASP A 134 1.04 8.50 -9.95
C ASP A 134 -0.27 7.71 -9.80
N ALA A 135 -0.68 7.50 -8.55
CA ALA A 135 -2.00 6.95 -8.29
C ALA A 135 -3.09 7.88 -8.87
N PRO A 136 -4.22 7.34 -9.35
CA PRO A 136 -5.34 8.16 -9.80
C PRO A 136 -5.69 9.22 -8.75
N SER A 137 -5.69 10.49 -9.16
CA SER A 137 -6.00 11.59 -8.26
C SER A 137 -7.49 11.63 -7.99
N ILE A 138 -7.88 11.64 -6.72
CA ILE A 138 -9.29 11.83 -6.35
C ILE A 138 -9.81 13.22 -6.76
N ALA A 139 -8.93 14.16 -7.15
CA ALA A 139 -9.31 15.49 -7.61
C ALA A 139 -10.07 15.46 -8.95
N GLU A 140 -9.95 14.37 -9.70
CA GLU A 140 -10.70 14.16 -10.94
C GLU A 140 -12.11 13.62 -10.68
N GLU A 141 -12.42 13.26 -9.44
CA GLU A 141 -13.72 12.70 -9.05
C GLU A 141 -14.61 13.75 -8.41
N THR A 142 -15.90 13.68 -8.71
CA THR A 142 -16.93 14.51 -8.07
C THR A 142 -17.67 13.79 -6.95
N SER A 143 -17.56 12.45 -6.90
CA SER A 143 -18.33 11.55 -6.04
C SER A 143 -17.43 10.86 -5.03
N LEU A 144 -17.88 10.77 -3.77
CA LEU A 144 -17.16 10.08 -2.70
C LEU A 144 -16.89 8.60 -3.01
N PRO A 145 -17.90 7.77 -3.37
CA PRO A 145 -17.66 6.39 -3.79
C PRO A 145 -16.53 6.24 -4.82
N HIS A 146 -16.53 7.06 -5.87
CA HIS A 146 -15.54 7.00 -6.94
C HIS A 146 -14.15 7.46 -6.48
N ALA A 147 -14.07 8.50 -5.67
CA ALA A 147 -12.82 8.93 -5.05
C ALA A 147 -12.22 7.83 -4.15
N LEU A 148 -13.05 7.11 -3.39
CA LEU A 148 -12.61 6.00 -2.56
C LEU A 148 -12.16 4.81 -3.42
N ALA A 149 -12.87 4.51 -4.52
CA ALA A 149 -12.49 3.48 -5.48
C ALA A 149 -11.12 3.77 -6.11
N ALA A 150 -10.90 5.00 -6.58
CA ALA A 150 -9.61 5.47 -7.10
C ALA A 150 -8.48 5.33 -6.08
N ALA A 151 -8.73 5.70 -4.82
CA ALA A 151 -7.75 5.60 -3.75
C ALA A 151 -7.43 4.15 -3.34
N LEU A 152 -8.43 3.27 -3.33
CA LEU A 152 -8.24 1.83 -3.12
C LEU A 152 -7.44 1.21 -4.26
N ARG A 153 -7.74 1.57 -5.51
CA ARG A 153 -7.00 1.13 -6.70
C ARG A 153 -5.53 1.50 -6.59
N GLY A 154 -5.22 2.76 -6.28
CA GLY A 154 -3.83 3.18 -6.02
C GLY A 154 -3.17 2.42 -4.87
N GLY A 155 -3.90 2.14 -3.79
CA GLY A 155 -3.43 1.34 -2.66
C GLY A 155 -3.09 -0.11 -3.05
N LEU A 156 -3.94 -0.77 -3.82
CA LEU A 156 -3.74 -2.14 -4.32
C LEU A 156 -2.57 -2.19 -5.33
N SER A 157 -2.45 -1.20 -6.21
CA SER A 157 -1.31 -1.10 -7.13
C SER A 157 0.03 -1.04 -6.39
N LEU A 158 0.14 -0.17 -5.39
CA LEU A 158 1.34 -0.06 -4.54
C LEU A 158 1.60 -1.35 -3.77
N LEU A 159 0.54 -2.00 -3.27
CA LEU A 159 0.65 -3.25 -2.55
C LEU A 159 1.22 -4.36 -3.44
N LEU A 160 0.68 -4.52 -4.65
CA LEU A 160 1.14 -5.51 -5.63
C LEU A 160 2.56 -5.24 -6.13
N HIS A 161 2.94 -3.97 -6.25
CA HIS A 161 4.29 -3.60 -6.65
C HIS A 161 5.33 -3.92 -5.56
N HIS A 162 5.04 -3.61 -4.30
CA HIS A 162 6.02 -3.76 -3.22
C HIS A 162 6.04 -5.15 -2.57
N ALA A 163 4.96 -5.95 -2.68
CA ALA A 163 4.91 -7.29 -2.11
C ALA A 163 6.02 -8.23 -2.64
N PRO A 164 6.35 -8.27 -3.95
CA PRO A 164 7.47 -9.07 -4.47
C PRO A 164 8.83 -8.71 -3.86
N SER A 165 9.03 -7.45 -3.46
CA SER A 165 10.26 -6.93 -2.84
C SER A 165 10.32 -7.16 -1.33
N CYS A 166 9.33 -7.83 -0.73
CA CYS A 166 9.36 -8.24 0.68
C CYS A 166 10.25 -9.49 0.86
N ARG A 167 11.56 -9.31 0.64
CA ARG A 167 12.57 -10.37 0.72
C ARG A 167 13.73 -9.95 1.63
N PRO A 168 14.43 -10.89 2.27
CA PRO A 168 15.48 -10.56 3.24
C PRO A 168 16.73 -9.95 2.60
N ASP A 169 16.97 -10.23 1.32
CA ASP A 169 18.07 -9.76 0.47
C ASP A 169 17.76 -8.44 -0.27
N ALA A 170 16.49 -8.02 -0.28
CA ALA A 170 16.09 -6.73 -0.83
C ALA A 170 16.28 -5.61 0.22
N PRO A 171 16.46 -4.34 -0.19
CA PRO A 171 16.43 -3.24 0.76
C PRO A 171 15.09 -3.22 1.52
N ALA A 172 15.11 -2.86 2.81
CA ALA A 172 13.95 -2.88 3.73
C ALA A 172 12.77 -1.93 3.36
N HIS A 173 12.73 -1.43 2.12
CA HIS A 173 11.67 -0.60 1.57
C HIS A 173 10.40 -1.40 1.27
N GLY A 174 10.50 -2.65 0.81
CA GLY A 174 9.34 -3.46 0.40
C GLY A 174 8.33 -3.63 1.53
N VAL A 175 8.75 -4.20 2.67
CA VAL A 175 7.89 -4.39 3.85
C VAL A 175 7.35 -3.05 4.36
N HIS A 176 8.18 -2.00 4.39
CA HIS A 176 7.75 -0.68 4.83
C HIS A 176 6.61 -0.12 3.94
N GLN A 177 6.79 -0.14 2.61
CA GLN A 177 5.82 0.40 1.68
C GLN A 177 4.53 -0.43 1.63
N THR A 178 4.63 -1.76 1.66
CA THR A 178 3.48 -2.67 1.79
C THR A 178 2.66 -2.31 3.03
N ARG A 179 3.30 -2.11 4.19
CA ARG A 179 2.62 -1.67 5.43
C ARG A 179 1.99 -0.28 5.31
N VAL A 180 2.65 0.65 4.63
CA VAL A 180 2.12 1.99 4.37
C VAL A 180 0.82 1.89 3.55
N ALA A 181 0.84 1.11 2.46
CA ALA A 181 -0.32 0.88 1.60
C ALA A 181 -1.48 0.24 2.37
N THR A 182 -1.22 -0.87 3.09
CA THR A 182 -2.23 -1.56 3.92
C THR A 182 -2.89 -0.62 4.93
N ARG A 183 -2.10 0.19 5.64
CA ARG A 183 -2.62 1.13 6.65
C ARG A 183 -3.42 2.28 6.05
N ARG A 184 -3.02 2.77 4.87
CA ARG A 184 -3.78 3.78 4.12
C ARG A 184 -5.14 3.21 3.68
N MET A 185 -5.17 2.01 3.09
CA MET A 185 -6.42 1.34 2.72
C MET A 185 -7.35 1.12 3.92
N ARG A 186 -6.83 0.66 5.07
CA ARG A 186 -7.62 0.57 6.31
C ARG A 186 -8.20 1.90 6.79
N SER A 187 -7.60 3.02 6.39
CA SER A 187 -8.11 4.35 6.75
C SER A 187 -9.16 4.86 5.77
N ILE A 188 -9.04 4.46 4.49
CA ILE A 188 -10.05 4.65 3.45
C ILE A 188 -11.33 3.91 3.82
N ILE A 189 -11.23 2.62 4.21
CA ILE A 189 -12.41 1.82 4.61
C ILE A 189 -13.17 2.47 5.76
N ARG A 190 -12.48 3.13 6.70
CA ARG A 190 -13.16 3.83 7.82
C ARG A 190 -13.89 5.12 7.43
N LEU A 191 -13.58 5.68 6.26
CA LEU A 191 -14.33 6.79 5.68
C LEU A 191 -15.61 6.30 4.99
N MET A 192 -15.66 5.03 4.61
CA MET A 192 -16.85 4.34 4.15
C MET A 192 -17.70 4.02 5.38
N ARG A 193 -18.87 4.66 5.53
CA ARG A 193 -19.83 4.30 6.57
C ARG A 193 -21.23 4.34 5.99
N GLY A 194 -21.77 3.16 5.69
CA GLY A 194 -23.12 2.96 5.14
C GLY A 194 -23.20 3.43 3.69
N GLY A 195 -23.71 2.57 2.80
CA GLY A 195 -23.91 2.94 1.38
C GLY A 195 -23.56 1.84 0.38
N LEU A 196 -22.87 0.78 0.80
CA LEU A 196 -22.69 -0.41 -0.03
C LEU A 196 -23.85 -1.39 0.16
N PRO A 197 -24.34 -2.04 -0.91
CA PRO A 197 -25.37 -3.09 -0.80
C PRO A 197 -24.95 -4.27 0.09
N ASP A 198 -23.67 -4.68 0.00
CA ASP A 198 -23.07 -5.67 0.92
C ASP A 198 -22.24 -4.94 1.99
N PRO A 199 -22.78 -4.75 3.22
CA PRO A 199 -22.02 -4.14 4.31
C PRO A 199 -20.87 -5.03 4.81
N GLY A 200 -20.91 -6.35 4.56
CA GLY A 200 -19.88 -7.29 4.98
C GLY A 200 -18.63 -7.25 4.09
N LEU A 201 -18.73 -6.79 2.85
CA LEU A 201 -17.59 -6.68 1.94
C LEU A 201 -16.45 -5.77 2.49
N PRO A 202 -16.71 -4.52 2.91
CA PRO A 202 -15.65 -3.69 3.51
C PRO A 202 -15.11 -4.27 4.82
N GLU A 203 -15.92 -5.00 5.60
CA GLU A 203 -15.50 -5.63 6.85
C GLU A 203 -14.52 -6.79 6.61
N ARG A 204 -14.86 -7.70 5.67
CA ARG A 204 -13.98 -8.80 5.24
C ARG A 204 -12.67 -8.27 4.70
N PHE A 205 -12.72 -7.22 3.87
CA PHE A 205 -11.52 -6.59 3.34
C PHE A 205 -10.67 -5.90 4.43
N GLU A 206 -11.29 -5.17 5.37
CA GLU A 206 -10.53 -4.60 6.52
C GLU A 206 -9.88 -5.71 7.35
N GLN A 207 -10.58 -6.83 7.55
CA GLN A 207 -10.08 -7.96 8.30
C GLN A 207 -8.86 -8.60 7.63
N GLY A 208 -8.91 -8.88 6.33
CA GLY A 208 -7.74 -9.38 5.60
C GLY A 208 -6.58 -8.38 5.58
N LEU A 209 -6.84 -7.07 5.53
CA LEU A 209 -5.79 -6.05 5.70
C LEU A 209 -5.19 -6.03 7.13
N LYS A 210 -5.96 -6.37 8.18
CA LYS A 210 -5.43 -6.52 9.54
C LYS A 210 -4.52 -7.74 9.64
N GLU A 211 -4.92 -8.87 9.06
CA GLU A 211 -4.12 -10.09 9.01
C GLU A 211 -2.82 -9.88 8.24
N LEU A 212 -2.88 -9.24 7.08
CA LEU A 212 -1.69 -8.86 6.32
C LEU A 212 -0.77 -7.93 7.13
N ALA A 213 -1.34 -6.94 7.84
CA ALA A 213 -0.55 -6.05 8.69
C ALA A 213 0.11 -6.77 9.88
N ALA A 214 -0.52 -7.83 10.41
CA ALA A 214 0.06 -8.68 11.44
C ALA A 214 1.22 -9.52 10.89
N ALA A 215 1.04 -10.16 9.73
CA ALA A 215 2.10 -10.92 9.06
C ALA A 215 3.34 -10.07 8.71
N LEU A 216 3.13 -8.81 8.31
CA LEU A 216 4.20 -7.85 8.02
C LEU A 216 4.90 -7.31 9.27
N GLY A 217 4.31 -7.47 10.46
CA GLY A 217 4.76 -6.86 11.71
C GLY A 217 6.17 -7.27 12.09
N PRO A 218 6.43 -8.58 12.33
CA PRO A 218 7.74 -9.06 12.76
C PRO A 218 8.88 -8.66 11.82
N ALA A 219 8.71 -8.80 10.50
CA ALA A 219 9.72 -8.40 9.53
C ALA A 219 10.04 -6.89 9.64
N ARG A 220 9.01 -6.05 9.78
CA ARG A 220 9.21 -4.60 9.93
C ARG A 220 9.91 -4.23 11.24
N ASP A 221 9.52 -4.87 12.33
CA ASP A 221 10.09 -4.58 13.64
C ASP A 221 11.59 -4.91 13.64
N TRP A 222 11.97 -6.04 13.04
CA TRP A 222 13.38 -6.39 12.86
C TRP A 222 14.12 -5.50 11.85
N ASP A 223 13.51 -5.09 10.73
CA ASP A 223 14.12 -4.11 9.81
C ASP A 223 14.42 -2.77 10.51
N VAL A 224 13.50 -2.30 11.35
CA VAL A 224 13.67 -1.05 12.13
C VAL A 224 14.78 -1.23 13.17
N PHE A 225 14.85 -2.39 13.80
CA PHE A 225 15.89 -2.67 14.78
C PHE A 225 17.27 -2.77 14.09
N THR A 226 17.43 -3.63 13.10
CA THR A 226 18.74 -3.87 12.46
C THR A 226 19.25 -2.67 11.68
N GLY A 227 18.37 -1.95 10.95
CA GLY A 227 18.73 -0.75 10.20
C GLY A 227 18.66 0.55 11.01
N GLY A 228 18.25 0.49 12.27
CA GLY A 228 18.10 1.64 13.16
C GLY A 228 18.92 1.49 14.43
N ILE A 229 18.27 1.06 15.51
CA ILE A 229 18.87 1.02 16.85
C ILE A 229 20.08 0.10 16.92
N GLY A 230 20.03 -1.09 16.30
CA GLY A 230 21.15 -2.02 16.25
C GLY A 230 22.35 -1.48 15.47
N ALA A 231 22.11 -0.84 14.33
CA ALA A 231 23.17 -0.18 13.56
C ALA A 231 23.79 0.99 14.34
N GLN A 232 22.96 1.87 14.92
CA GLN A 232 23.41 3.01 15.73
C GLN A 232 24.19 2.56 16.97
N LEU A 233 23.80 1.46 17.59
CA LEU A 233 24.54 0.87 18.71
C LEU A 233 25.92 0.36 18.29
N ALA A 234 26.01 -0.29 17.12
CA ALA A 234 27.28 -0.76 16.57
C ALA A 234 28.22 0.41 16.22
N GLU A 235 27.67 1.51 15.71
CA GLU A 235 28.41 2.75 15.40
C GLU A 235 28.87 3.48 16.67
N ALA A 236 28.03 3.53 17.70
CA ALA A 236 28.34 4.21 18.96
C ALA A 236 29.39 3.47 19.81
N MET A 237 29.54 2.16 19.63
CA MET A 237 30.49 1.32 20.37
C MET A 237 31.35 0.48 19.42
N PRO A 238 32.19 1.13 18.60
CA PRO A 238 32.99 0.44 17.60
C PRO A 238 33.98 -0.52 18.28
N GLY A 239 34.09 -1.75 17.77
CA GLY A 239 35.02 -2.75 18.30
C GLY A 239 34.53 -3.56 19.49
N GLU A 240 33.36 -3.25 20.06
CA GLU A 240 32.80 -3.99 21.17
C GLU A 240 32.34 -5.40 20.75
N LYS A 241 33.19 -6.40 21.04
CA LYS A 241 32.98 -7.79 20.61
C LYS A 241 31.76 -8.43 21.27
N ARG A 242 31.36 -7.98 22.47
CA ARG A 242 30.20 -8.52 23.21
C ARG A 242 28.87 -8.24 22.53
N LEU A 243 28.77 -7.21 21.68
CA LEU A 243 27.57 -6.89 20.90
C LEU A 243 27.39 -7.78 19.67
N ARG A 244 28.47 -8.37 19.15
CA ARG A 244 28.44 -9.13 17.88
C ARG A 244 27.46 -10.31 17.90
N PRO A 245 27.37 -11.15 18.96
CA PRO A 245 26.39 -12.23 19.01
C PRO A 245 24.94 -11.73 18.98
N LEU A 246 24.65 -10.62 19.69
CA LEU A 246 23.32 -10.00 19.73
C LEU A 246 22.91 -9.53 18.34
N LEU A 247 23.77 -8.77 17.66
CA LEU A 247 23.49 -8.24 16.32
C LEU A 247 23.34 -9.36 15.28
N ARG A 248 24.15 -10.42 15.37
CA ARG A 248 23.98 -11.61 14.52
C ARG A 248 22.63 -12.30 14.76
N ARG A 249 22.24 -12.48 16.03
CA ARG A 249 20.95 -13.09 16.37
C ARG A 249 19.78 -12.24 15.86
N ALA A 250 19.88 -10.91 15.94
CA ALA A 250 18.89 -10.00 15.38
C ALA A 250 18.74 -10.18 13.86
N GLU A 251 19.84 -10.27 13.11
CA GLU A 251 19.80 -10.53 11.67
C GLU A 251 19.26 -11.91 11.32
N THR A 252 19.61 -12.96 12.08
CA THR A 252 19.01 -14.30 11.91
C THR A 252 17.50 -14.25 12.13
N THR A 253 17.04 -13.61 13.20
CA THR A 253 15.61 -13.49 13.53
C THR A 253 14.86 -12.67 12.48
N ARG A 254 15.50 -11.63 11.92
CA ARG A 254 14.96 -10.88 10.77
C ARG A 254 14.72 -11.81 9.59
N ARG A 255 15.71 -12.63 9.21
CA ARG A 255 15.58 -13.59 8.09
C ARG A 255 14.48 -14.63 8.33
N GLU A 256 14.36 -15.14 9.55
CA GLU A 256 13.27 -16.04 9.95
C GLU A 256 11.90 -15.37 9.78
N ALA A 257 11.76 -14.10 10.20
CA ALA A 257 10.52 -13.34 10.02
C ALA A 257 10.15 -13.13 8.54
N TYR A 258 11.13 -12.90 7.67
CA TYR A 258 10.91 -12.85 6.23
C TYR A 258 10.53 -14.22 5.64
N ALA A 259 11.20 -15.29 6.08
CA ALA A 259 10.87 -16.65 5.66
C ALA A 259 9.42 -17.04 6.04
N ALA A 260 8.93 -16.58 7.18
CA ALA A 260 7.54 -16.73 7.58
C ALA A 260 6.59 -15.85 6.73
N LEU A 261 6.96 -14.61 6.40
CA LEU A 261 6.14 -13.67 5.63
C LEU A 261 5.94 -14.09 4.16
N MET A 262 6.97 -14.60 3.50
CA MET A 262 6.96 -14.85 2.06
C MET A 262 5.84 -15.82 1.60
N PRO A 263 5.60 -16.96 2.27
CA PRO A 263 4.46 -17.84 1.95
C PRO A 263 3.10 -17.16 2.07
N HIS A 264 2.92 -16.23 3.01
CA HIS A 264 1.67 -15.47 3.12
C HIS A 264 1.42 -14.60 1.89
N LEU A 265 2.45 -13.90 1.39
CA LEU A 265 2.35 -13.02 0.21
C LEU A 265 2.21 -13.80 -1.11
N ALA A 266 2.73 -15.02 -1.18
CA ALA A 266 2.58 -15.90 -2.35
C ALA A 266 1.28 -16.75 -2.30
N GLY A 267 0.68 -16.86 -1.11
CA GLY A 267 -0.40 -17.79 -0.82
C GLY A 267 -1.79 -17.36 -1.31
N PRO A 268 -2.77 -18.29 -1.28
CA PRO A 268 -4.15 -18.02 -1.68
C PRO A 268 -4.81 -16.91 -0.85
N GLY A 269 -4.48 -16.78 0.44
CA GLY A 269 -5.04 -15.73 1.29
C GLY A 269 -4.72 -14.31 0.81
N PHE A 270 -3.49 -14.06 0.36
CA PHE A 270 -3.12 -12.77 -0.22
C PHE A 270 -3.85 -12.52 -1.53
N ARG A 271 -3.98 -13.52 -2.41
CA ARG A 271 -4.72 -13.38 -3.67
C ARG A 271 -6.19 -13.06 -3.41
N ALA A 272 -6.83 -13.80 -2.50
CA ALA A 272 -8.21 -13.56 -2.09
C ALA A 272 -8.39 -12.14 -1.53
N LEU A 273 -7.47 -11.66 -0.70
CA LEU A 273 -7.48 -10.28 -0.20
C LEU A 273 -7.42 -9.25 -1.34
N ILE A 274 -6.56 -9.45 -2.33
CA ILE A 274 -6.46 -8.54 -3.49
C ILE A 274 -7.78 -8.52 -4.27
N TRP A 275 -8.39 -9.68 -4.54
CA TRP A 275 -9.66 -9.78 -5.27
C TRP A 275 -10.86 -9.25 -4.47
N GLN A 276 -10.87 -9.36 -3.15
CA GLN A 276 -11.82 -8.66 -2.29
C GLN A 276 -11.72 -7.14 -2.45
N GLY A 277 -10.49 -6.62 -2.58
CA GLY A 277 -10.25 -5.21 -2.87
C GLY A 277 -10.77 -4.77 -4.24
N VAL A 278 -10.61 -5.61 -5.28
CA VAL A 278 -11.19 -5.36 -6.61
C VAL A 278 -12.72 -5.35 -6.56
N ALA A 279 -13.33 -6.34 -5.90
CA ALA A 279 -14.78 -6.38 -5.72
C ALA A 279 -15.31 -5.15 -4.98
N LEU A 280 -14.56 -4.65 -3.98
CA LEU A 280 -14.91 -3.42 -3.26
C LEU A 280 -14.84 -2.17 -4.15
N ILE A 281 -13.84 -2.09 -5.03
CA ILE A 281 -13.72 -1.02 -6.03
C ILE A 281 -14.92 -1.04 -6.98
N ASP A 282 -15.26 -2.20 -7.54
CA ASP A 282 -16.41 -2.36 -8.44
C ASP A 282 -17.73 -1.99 -7.77
N ALA A 283 -17.90 -2.37 -6.49
CA ALA A 283 -19.09 -2.04 -5.71
C ALA A 283 -19.21 -0.54 -5.47
N LEU A 284 -18.09 0.17 -5.27
CA LEU A 284 -18.06 1.63 -5.13
C LEU A 284 -18.35 2.34 -6.46
N GLU A 285 -17.80 1.85 -7.56
CA GLU A 285 -18.01 2.43 -8.91
C GLU A 285 -19.45 2.20 -9.43
N ALA A 286 -20.14 1.20 -8.89
CA ALA A 286 -21.56 0.96 -9.18
C ALA A 286 -22.51 1.92 -8.43
N LEU A 287 -22.03 2.66 -7.42
CA LEU A 287 -22.86 3.59 -6.67
C LEU A 287 -23.13 4.88 -7.49
N PRO A 288 -24.30 5.52 -7.32
CA PRO A 288 -24.61 6.78 -7.99
C PRO A 288 -23.59 7.89 -7.70
N ARG A 289 -23.31 8.72 -8.70
CA ARG A 289 -22.52 9.95 -8.56
C ARG A 289 -23.40 11.10 -8.04
N ALA A 290 -23.86 11.01 -6.80
CA ALA A 290 -24.80 11.99 -6.22
C ALA A 290 -24.21 12.88 -5.11
N ASP A 291 -23.07 12.50 -4.52
CA ASP A 291 -22.50 13.21 -3.36
C ASP A 291 -21.61 14.38 -3.75
N ASP A 292 -21.67 15.48 -2.99
CA ASP A 292 -20.66 16.54 -3.02
C ASP A 292 -19.41 16.12 -2.22
N LEU A 293 -18.41 15.62 -2.95
CA LEU A 293 -17.11 15.22 -2.38
C LEU A 293 -16.42 16.36 -1.60
N HIS A 294 -16.55 17.62 -2.05
CA HIS A 294 -15.94 18.75 -1.37
C HIS A 294 -16.61 19.02 -0.02
N ALA A 295 -17.94 19.06 0.03
CA ALA A 295 -18.68 19.24 1.27
C ALA A 295 -18.34 18.13 2.29
N PHE A 296 -18.35 16.87 1.85
CA PHE A 296 -17.93 15.73 2.68
C PHE A 296 -16.50 15.90 3.21
N ALA A 297 -15.57 16.29 2.34
CA ALA A 297 -14.17 16.44 2.70
C ALA A 297 -13.96 17.54 3.77
N ILE A 298 -14.63 18.69 3.62
CA ILE A 298 -14.59 19.80 4.59
C ILE A 298 -15.11 19.32 5.95
N GLU A 299 -16.24 18.61 5.96
CA GLU A 299 -16.87 18.13 7.18
C GLU A 299 -15.94 17.15 7.93
N VAL A 300 -15.45 16.13 7.23
CA VAL A 300 -14.58 15.10 7.81
C VAL A 300 -13.27 15.69 8.35
N LEU A 301 -12.61 16.55 7.58
CA LEU A 301 -11.35 17.17 7.98
C LEU A 301 -11.56 18.10 9.18
N THR A 302 -12.61 18.91 9.17
CA THR A 302 -12.95 19.81 10.27
C THR A 302 -13.26 19.05 11.55
N ARG A 303 -14.10 18.02 11.47
CA ARG A 303 -14.46 17.17 12.61
C ARG A 303 -13.23 16.51 13.24
N ARG A 304 -12.36 15.90 12.42
CA ARG A 304 -11.13 15.25 12.89
C ARG A 304 -10.11 16.25 13.44
N HIS A 305 -9.98 17.43 12.83
CA HIS A 305 -9.11 18.50 13.32
C HIS A 305 -9.56 19.03 14.68
N LYS A 306 -10.85 19.35 14.84
CA LYS A 306 -11.43 19.79 16.12
C LYS A 306 -11.24 18.73 17.21
N ARG A 307 -11.49 17.45 16.89
CA ARG A 307 -11.30 16.34 17.83
C ARG A 307 -9.85 16.21 18.29
N LEU A 308 -8.89 16.29 17.37
CA LEU A 308 -7.46 16.23 17.73
C LEU A 308 -7.08 17.42 18.61
N ARG A 309 -7.47 18.66 18.23
CA ARG A 309 -7.21 19.87 19.02
C ARG A 309 -7.77 19.79 20.44
N ARG A 310 -9.00 19.27 20.59
CA ARG A 310 -9.63 19.09 21.90
C ARG A 310 -8.89 18.07 22.76
N ALA A 311 -8.51 16.93 22.18
CA ALA A 311 -7.81 15.87 22.91
C ALA A 311 -6.39 16.27 23.36
N GLY A 312 -5.70 17.13 22.60
CA GLY A 312 -4.36 17.60 22.95
C GLY A 312 -4.33 18.99 23.59
N LYS A 313 -5.46 19.51 24.10
CA LYS A 313 -5.54 20.88 24.65
C LYS A 313 -4.49 21.08 25.75
N ASP A 314 -4.39 20.11 26.65
CA ASP A 314 -3.51 20.11 27.83
C ASP A 314 -2.48 18.98 27.70
N ILE A 315 -1.83 18.90 26.53
CA ILE A 315 -0.90 17.81 26.15
C ILE A 315 0.24 17.65 27.16
N GLU A 316 0.65 18.74 27.82
CA GLU A 316 1.69 18.80 28.84
C GLU A 316 1.37 17.92 30.07
N ALA A 317 0.09 17.72 30.37
CA ALA A 317 -0.38 16.91 31.49
C ALA A 317 -0.75 15.47 31.10
N LEU A 318 -0.75 15.12 29.81
CA LEU A 318 -1.26 13.83 29.37
C LEU A 318 -0.35 12.65 29.79
N PRO A 319 -0.92 11.58 30.36
CA PRO A 319 -0.20 10.34 30.61
C PRO A 319 0.12 9.57 29.31
N PRO A 320 1.01 8.55 29.34
CA PRO A 320 1.47 7.84 28.15
C PRO A 320 0.35 7.19 27.30
N ASP A 321 -0.68 6.64 27.93
CA ASP A 321 -1.84 6.03 27.28
C ASP A 321 -2.72 7.08 26.55
N GLU A 322 -2.90 8.26 27.15
CA GLU A 322 -3.59 9.36 26.49
C GLU A 322 -2.77 9.96 25.33
N LEU A 323 -1.44 10.03 25.45
CA LEU A 323 -0.55 10.37 24.33
C LEU A 323 -0.65 9.35 23.19
N HIS A 324 -0.80 8.06 23.53
CA HIS A 324 -1.06 7.03 22.53
C HIS A 324 -2.42 7.26 21.83
N ALA A 325 -3.48 7.54 22.58
CA ALA A 325 -4.79 7.87 22.02
C ALA A 325 -4.72 9.11 21.09
N LEU A 326 -3.97 10.14 21.50
CA LEU A 326 -3.71 11.34 20.70
C LEU A 326 -2.97 11.00 19.39
N ARG A 327 -1.97 10.11 19.44
CA ARG A 327 -1.25 9.59 18.26
C ARG A 327 -2.22 8.90 17.28
N LEU A 328 -3.19 8.14 17.77
CA LEU A 328 -4.22 7.51 16.93
C LEU A 328 -5.11 8.55 16.25
N LEU A 329 -5.50 9.62 16.95
CA LEU A 329 -6.25 10.73 16.37
C LEU A 329 -5.43 11.49 15.31
N ALA A 330 -4.15 11.75 15.58
CA ALA A 330 -3.23 12.37 14.62
C ALA A 330 -3.08 11.53 13.35
N LYS A 331 -2.90 10.21 13.49
CA LYS A 331 -2.88 9.25 12.37
C LYS A 331 -4.15 9.34 11.53
N ARG A 332 -5.32 9.29 12.18
CA ARG A 332 -6.63 9.36 11.50
C ARG A 332 -6.80 10.67 10.74
N LEU A 333 -6.42 11.80 11.33
CA LEU A 333 -6.48 13.10 10.64
C LEU A 333 -5.49 13.15 9.47
N ARG A 334 -4.28 12.62 9.64
CA ARG A 334 -3.27 12.61 8.59
C ARG A 334 -3.72 11.81 7.38
N TYR A 335 -4.26 10.61 7.57
CA TYR A 335 -4.71 9.79 6.44
C TYR A 335 -5.90 10.40 5.71
N ALA A 336 -6.83 11.04 6.44
CA ALA A 336 -7.89 11.82 5.79
C ALA A 336 -7.32 13.00 5.01
N ALA A 337 -6.36 13.74 5.59
CA ALA A 337 -5.72 14.86 4.92
C ALA A 337 -4.90 14.43 3.70
N GLU A 338 -4.15 13.33 3.77
CA GLU A 338 -3.41 12.78 2.62
C GLU A 338 -4.33 12.36 1.49
N LEU A 339 -5.45 11.71 1.82
CA LEU A 339 -6.45 11.29 0.85
C LEU A 339 -7.13 12.50 0.20
N LEU A 340 -7.60 13.45 1.00
CA LEU A 340 -8.47 14.55 0.56
C LEU A 340 -7.71 15.79 0.08
N ALA A 341 -6.41 15.89 0.36
CA ALA A 341 -5.57 17.01 -0.08
C ALA A 341 -5.65 17.30 -1.59
N PRO A 342 -5.70 16.32 -2.51
CA PRO A 342 -5.77 16.60 -3.94
C PRO A 342 -6.98 17.45 -4.35
N LEU A 343 -8.06 17.48 -3.57
CA LEU A 343 -9.23 18.35 -3.81
C LEU A 343 -8.89 19.84 -3.71
N TRP A 344 -7.78 20.19 -3.07
CA TRP A 344 -7.29 21.55 -2.97
C TRP A 344 -5.84 21.62 -3.43
N SER A 345 -5.56 22.40 -4.47
CA SER A 345 -4.19 22.56 -4.93
C SER A 345 -3.35 23.36 -3.92
N GLY A 346 -2.07 23.02 -3.85
CA GLY A 346 -1.06 23.95 -3.35
C GLY A 346 -0.27 23.54 -2.11
N GLN A 347 0.64 24.43 -1.75
CA GLN A 347 1.66 24.20 -0.71
C GLN A 347 1.09 24.14 0.70
N ALA A 348 -0.13 24.65 0.92
CA ALA A 348 -0.79 24.62 2.23
C ALA A 348 -1.06 23.18 2.70
N ALA A 349 -1.59 22.32 1.83
CA ALA A 349 -1.85 20.91 2.14
C ALA A 349 -0.55 20.16 2.46
N LYS A 350 0.48 20.31 1.61
CA LYS A 350 1.82 19.72 1.84
C LYS A 350 2.41 20.15 3.18
N ARG A 351 2.29 21.43 3.54
CA ARG A 351 2.78 21.97 4.82
C ARG A 351 2.01 21.37 6.01
N TYR A 352 0.69 21.33 5.92
CA TYR A 352 -0.18 20.79 6.96
C TYR A 352 0.11 19.31 7.22
N ILE A 353 0.14 18.48 6.16
CA ILE A 353 0.45 17.05 6.25
C ILE A 353 1.85 16.83 6.82
N ARG A 354 2.85 17.61 6.39
CA ARG A 354 4.23 17.51 6.91
C ARG A 354 4.31 17.81 8.40
N ARG A 355 3.62 18.85 8.88
CA ARG A 355 3.58 19.21 10.31
C ARG A 355 2.88 18.13 11.13
N LEU A 356 1.77 17.60 10.62
CA LEU A 356 1.04 16.50 11.26
C LEU A 356 1.83 15.19 11.27
N SER A 357 2.61 14.90 10.21
CA SER A 357 3.54 13.77 10.20
C SER A 357 4.59 13.91 11.29
N ARG A 358 5.25 15.07 11.40
CA ARG A 358 6.25 15.32 12.45
C ARG A 358 5.68 15.15 13.85
N LEU A 359 4.47 15.64 14.11
CA LEU A 359 3.77 15.41 15.37
C LEU A 359 3.55 13.92 15.64
N GLN A 360 3.08 13.19 14.63
CA GLN A 360 2.83 11.75 14.75
C GLN A 360 4.12 10.94 14.98
N ASP A 361 5.22 11.36 14.36
CA ASP A 361 6.54 10.72 14.51
C ASP A 361 7.08 10.98 15.92
N ALA A 362 6.99 12.22 16.42
CA ALA A 362 7.37 12.57 17.79
C ALA A 362 6.55 11.80 18.84
N LEU A 363 5.23 11.74 18.70
CA LEU A 363 4.35 10.91 19.55
C LEU A 363 4.63 9.40 19.42
N GLY A 364 5.37 8.97 18.39
CA GLY A 364 5.73 7.58 18.16
C GLY A 364 7.04 7.14 18.81
N LEU A 365 7.97 8.07 19.08
CA LEU A 365 9.34 7.74 19.49
C LEU A 365 9.40 6.88 20.76
N ALA A 366 8.65 7.23 21.81
CA ALA A 366 8.63 6.46 23.05
C ALA A 366 8.14 5.01 22.84
N ASN A 367 7.11 4.85 22.01
CA ASN A 367 6.60 3.53 21.66
C ASN A 367 7.64 2.73 20.85
N ASP A 368 8.30 3.38 19.90
CA ASP A 368 9.29 2.73 19.04
C ASP A 368 10.53 2.31 19.86
N ALA A 369 10.94 3.12 20.85
CA ALA A 369 11.95 2.77 21.85
C ALA A 369 11.54 1.57 22.72
N SER A 370 10.30 1.54 23.20
CA SER A 370 9.75 0.43 23.99
C SER A 370 9.68 -0.88 23.18
N VAL A 371 9.25 -0.81 21.91
CA VAL A 371 9.26 -1.95 20.98
C VAL A 371 10.69 -2.47 20.79
N ALA A 372 11.66 -1.58 20.55
CA ALA A 372 13.05 -1.98 20.37
C ALA A 372 13.66 -2.62 21.63
N ALA A 373 13.37 -2.08 22.82
CA ALA A 373 13.74 -2.71 24.09
C ALA A 373 13.12 -4.11 24.23
N GLY A 374 11.85 -4.26 23.86
CA GLY A 374 11.17 -5.56 23.79
C GLY A 374 11.86 -6.56 22.86
N LEU A 375 12.30 -6.12 21.67
CA LEU A 375 13.05 -6.95 20.73
C LEU A 375 14.38 -7.40 21.32
N VAL A 376 15.14 -6.52 21.99
CA VAL A 376 16.38 -6.88 22.68
C VAL A 376 16.13 -7.99 23.71
N ARG A 377 15.07 -7.85 24.52
CA ARG A 377 14.68 -8.88 25.49
C ARG A 377 14.30 -10.20 24.82
N SER A 378 13.60 -10.17 23.69
CA SER A 378 13.23 -11.40 22.95
C SER A 378 14.43 -12.16 22.37
N LEU A 379 15.58 -11.50 22.19
CA LEU A 379 16.81 -12.18 21.77
C LEU A 379 17.42 -13.04 22.89
N GLY A 380 16.93 -12.92 24.13
CA GLY A 380 17.48 -13.62 25.28
C GLY A 380 18.89 -13.14 25.66
N ALA A 381 19.30 -11.96 25.20
CA ALA A 381 20.61 -11.40 25.50
C ALA A 381 20.73 -11.08 27.00
N ARG A 382 21.63 -11.78 27.69
CA ARG A 382 21.93 -11.56 29.12
C ARG A 382 23.25 -10.81 29.29
N GLY A 383 23.47 -10.29 30.50
CA GLY A 383 24.70 -9.59 30.86
C GLY A 383 24.85 -8.24 30.17
N TRP A 384 26.09 -7.77 30.06
CA TRP A 384 26.40 -6.41 29.62
C TRP A 384 25.79 -6.04 28.26
N ALA A 385 25.85 -6.93 27.26
CA ALA A 385 25.38 -6.63 25.91
C ALA A 385 23.87 -6.41 25.83
N GLY A 386 23.09 -7.22 26.56
CA GLY A 386 21.64 -7.06 26.66
C GLY A 386 21.26 -5.75 27.34
N GLY A 387 21.87 -5.47 28.50
CA GLY A 387 21.62 -4.24 29.25
C GLY A 387 22.04 -2.98 28.48
N ALA A 388 23.19 -3.00 27.80
CA ALA A 388 23.65 -1.89 26.95
C ALA A 388 22.70 -1.63 25.78
N ALA A 389 22.24 -2.68 25.08
CA ALA A 389 21.33 -2.54 23.96
C ALA A 389 19.94 -2.06 24.38
N GLU A 390 19.41 -2.59 25.48
CA GLU A 390 18.11 -2.17 26.03
C GLU A 390 18.16 -0.73 26.54
N GLY A 391 19.19 -0.37 27.30
CA GLY A 391 19.42 1.00 27.76
C GLY A 391 19.57 1.99 26.60
N PHE A 392 20.33 1.62 25.57
CA PHE A 392 20.47 2.45 24.36
C PHE A 392 19.13 2.63 23.63
N ALA A 393 18.33 1.56 23.50
CA ALA A 393 17.01 1.63 22.89
C ALA A 393 16.07 2.58 23.66
N LEU A 394 16.03 2.47 24.99
CA LEU A 394 15.19 3.32 25.85
C LEU A 394 15.66 4.78 25.84
N ALA A 395 16.98 5.02 25.85
CA ALA A 395 17.55 6.36 25.79
C ALA A 395 17.18 7.12 24.49
N ARG A 396 16.93 6.41 23.37
CA ARG A 396 16.44 7.03 22.13
C ARG A 396 15.01 7.56 22.25
N GLY A 397 14.24 7.06 23.22
CA GLY A 397 12.94 7.61 23.59
C GLY A 397 13.04 8.82 24.53
N ALA A 398 14.22 9.12 25.10
CA ALA A 398 14.40 10.28 25.97
C ALA A 398 14.15 11.58 25.18
N GLY A 399 13.48 12.54 25.82
CA GLY A 399 13.10 13.80 25.16
C GLY A 399 11.96 13.66 24.13
N SER A 400 11.37 12.48 23.95
CA SER A 400 10.22 12.32 23.04
C SER A 400 9.03 13.19 23.46
N ARG A 401 8.86 13.43 24.77
CA ARG A 401 7.82 14.30 25.31
C ARG A 401 8.04 15.74 24.87
N ASP A 402 9.24 16.28 25.04
CA ASP A 402 9.58 17.65 24.64
C ASP A 402 9.40 17.86 23.14
N LEU A 403 9.87 16.91 22.33
CA LEU A 403 9.66 16.95 20.88
C LEU A 403 8.17 16.87 20.52
N ALA A 404 7.37 16.07 21.23
CA ALA A 404 5.93 16.00 21.03
C ALA A 404 5.25 17.33 21.36
N LEU A 405 5.65 18.00 22.44
CA LEU A 405 5.16 19.33 22.82
C LEU A 405 5.54 20.40 21.78
N GLU A 406 6.78 20.40 21.32
CA GLU A 406 7.28 21.32 20.29
C GLU A 406 6.54 21.14 18.96
N THR A 407 6.40 19.89 18.50
CA THR A 407 5.70 19.57 17.25
C THR A 407 4.20 19.82 17.36
N TRP A 408 3.59 19.60 18.52
CA TRP A 408 2.21 19.96 18.82
C TRP A 408 1.98 21.47 18.71
N ALA A 409 2.80 22.27 19.40
CA ALA A 409 2.70 23.73 19.36
C ALA A 409 2.82 24.28 17.93
N ARG A 410 3.75 23.71 17.14
CA ARG A 410 3.91 24.07 15.72
C ARG A 410 2.71 23.66 14.87
N TRP A 411 2.16 22.45 15.07
CA TRP A 411 0.99 21.98 14.33
C TRP A 411 -0.26 22.83 14.66
N ARG A 412 -0.46 23.19 15.94
CA ARG A 412 -1.59 24.01 16.39
C ARG A 412 -1.63 25.40 15.72
N LYS A 413 -0.45 25.97 15.43
CA LYS A 413 -0.30 27.25 14.70
C LYS A 413 -0.42 27.11 13.17
N THR A 414 -0.52 25.89 12.64
CA THR A 414 -0.58 25.65 11.20
C THR A 414 -1.98 25.94 10.67
N LYS A 415 -2.08 26.84 9.68
CA LYS A 415 -3.35 27.11 8.98
C LYS A 415 -3.86 25.84 8.29
N ARG A 416 -5.18 25.60 8.38
CA ARG A 416 -5.86 24.56 7.60
C ARG A 416 -5.77 24.89 6.11
N PHE A 417 -5.81 23.87 5.27
CA PHE A 417 -5.77 24.02 3.80
C PHE A 417 -7.15 23.92 3.15
N TRP A 418 -8.18 23.55 3.91
CA TRP A 418 -9.57 23.50 3.49
C TRP A 418 -10.34 24.70 4.08
N PRO A 419 -11.43 25.14 3.43
CA PRO A 419 -12.27 26.23 3.92
C PRO A 419 -13.00 25.84 5.22
N GLU A 420 -13.55 26.84 5.93
CA GLU A 420 -14.47 26.56 7.02
C GLU A 420 -15.74 25.88 6.50
N PRO A 421 -16.42 25.05 7.32
CA PRO A 421 -17.79 24.63 7.01
C PRO A 421 -18.63 25.90 6.82
N GLY A 422 -19.35 25.97 5.69
CA GLY A 422 -20.36 27.00 5.44
C GLY A 422 -21.56 26.87 6.36
#